data_AF-A0A257ZLX9-F1
#
_entry.id   AF-A0A257ZLX9-F1
#
_cell.length_a   1.000
_cell.length_b   1.000
_cell.length_c   1.000
_cell.angle_alpha   90.00
_cell.angle_beta   90.00
_cell.angle_gamma   90.00
#
_symmetry.space_group_name_H-M   'P 1'
#
loop_
_entity.id
_entity.type
_entity.pdbx_description
1 polymer ?
#
loop_
_entity_poly.entity_id
_entity_poly.type
_entity_poly.pdbx_seq_one_letter_code
_entity_poly.pdbx_strand_id
1 'polypeptide(L)' 'MGARQITCAEVQHRLKAAIRAYGPGTQAAWAQAHGVSPQFVNNVIKGRRGPGPQLLAALGLKPAAVVAEVR' A
#
# COMPACT_ATOMS: atom_id res chain seq x y z
N MET A 1 4.11 -14.01 -20.83
CA MET A 1 2.99 -13.74 -19.91
C MET A 1 3.14 -12.31 -19.40
N GLY A 2 2.29 -11.38 -19.82
CA GLY A 2 2.37 -9.98 -19.40
C GLY A 2 2.14 -9.87 -17.89
N ALA A 3 3.04 -9.18 -17.17
CA ALA A 3 2.89 -8.95 -15.75
C ALA A 3 1.55 -8.22 -15.50
N ARG A 4 0.69 -8.80 -14.66
CA ARG A 4 -0.59 -8.19 -14.30
C ARG A 4 -0.31 -6.90 -13.53
N GLN A 5 -0.56 -5.79 -14.21
CA GLN A 5 -0.46 -4.45 -13.67
C GLN A 5 -1.59 -4.20 -12.65
N ILE A 6 -1.26 -3.59 -11.51
CA ILE A 6 -2.17 -3.22 -10.43
C ILE A 6 -2.18 -1.69 -10.29
N THR A 7 -3.36 -1.11 -10.09
CA THR A 7 -3.51 0.35 -10.01
C THR A 7 -3.28 0.86 -8.58
N CYS A 8 -3.12 2.18 -8.42
CA CYS A 8 -3.10 2.80 -7.08
C CYS A 8 -4.34 2.46 -6.25
N ALA A 9 -5.52 2.40 -6.87
CA ALA A 9 -6.76 2.03 -6.19
C ALA A 9 -6.72 0.59 -5.66
N GLU A 10 -6.17 -0.34 -6.45
CA GLU A 10 -5.97 -1.73 -6.04
C GLU A 10 -4.96 -1.84 -4.89
N VAL A 11 -3.87 -1.07 -4.94
CA VAL A 11 -2.91 -1.01 -3.82
C VAL A 11 -3.58 -0.49 -2.55
N GLN A 12 -4.41 0.55 -2.64
CA GLN A 12 -5.18 1.06 -1.49
C GLN A 12 -6.15 0.02 -0.93
N HIS A 13 -6.81 -0.74 -1.80
CA HIS A 13 -7.71 -1.82 -1.39
C HIS A 13 -6.96 -2.91 -0.62
N ARG A 14 -5.84 -3.39 -1.18
CA ARG A 14 -4.97 -4.39 -0.54
C ARG A 14 -4.39 -3.90 0.77
N LEU A 15 -3.98 -2.64 0.83
CA LEU A 15 -3.49 -2.02 2.05
C LEU A 15 -4.55 -2.01 3.16
N LYS A 16 -5.79 -1.60 2.84
CA LYS A 16 -6.92 -1.65 3.79
C LYS A 16 -7.21 -3.07 4.26
N ALA A 17 -7.14 -4.06 3.37
CA ALA A 17 -7.33 -5.46 3.71
C ALA A 17 -6.21 -5.98 4.63
N ALA A 18 -4.95 -5.69 4.31
CA ALA A 18 -3.78 -6.05 5.12
C ALA A 18 -3.86 -5.45 6.53
N ILE A 19 -4.26 -4.18 6.65
CA ILE A 19 -4.46 -3.53 7.95
C ILE A 19 -5.55 -4.23 8.77
N ARG A 20 -6.68 -4.61 8.14
CA ARG A 20 -7.78 -5.31 8.82
C ARG A 20 -7.40 -6.72 9.25
N ALA A 21 -6.59 -7.42 8.44
CA ALA A 21 -6.10 -8.76 8.74
C ALA A 21 -4.97 -8.77 9.77
N TYR A 22 -4.29 -7.64 9.96
CA TYR A 22 -3.28 -7.49 11.01
C TYR A 22 -3.94 -7.52 12.38
N GLY A 23 -3.40 -8.25 13.35
CA GLY A 23 -4.07 -8.54 14.63
C GLY A 23 -4.70 -7.32 15.33
N PRO A 24 -3.95 -6.21 15.53
CA PRO A 24 -4.50 -4.97 16.08
C PRO A 24 -5.52 -4.25 15.20
N GLY A 25 -5.60 -4.54 13.90
CA GLY A 25 -6.58 -3.97 12.97
C GLY A 25 -6.38 -2.50 12.61
N THR A 26 -5.27 -1.87 13.04
CA THR A 26 -5.05 -0.42 12.89
C THR A 26 -3.92 -0.07 11.93
N GLN A 27 -4.06 1.09 11.27
CA GLN A 27 -3.03 1.63 10.37
C GLN A 27 -1.70 1.82 11.09
N ALA A 28 -1.72 2.36 12.31
CA ALA A 28 -0.51 2.64 13.08
C ALA A 28 0.25 1.36 13.43
N ALA A 29 -0.45 0.33 13.92
CA ALA A 29 0.18 -0.92 14.29
C ALA A 29 0.75 -1.67 13.08
N TRP A 30 0.01 -1.71 11.96
CA TRP A 30 0.53 -2.29 10.70
C TRP A 30 1.76 -1.51 10.22
N ALA A 31 1.67 -0.18 10.18
CA ALA A 31 2.77 0.66 9.70
C ALA A 31 4.05 0.45 10.53
N GLN A 32 3.95 0.46 11.86
CA GLN A 32 5.08 0.22 12.77
C GLN A 32 5.72 -1.15 12.55
N ALA A 33 4.91 -2.20 12.42
CA ALA A 33 5.39 -3.56 12.19
C ALA A 33 6.17 -3.74 10.87
N HIS A 34 5.84 -2.91 9.88
CA HIS A 34 6.48 -2.92 8.57
C HIS A 34 7.51 -1.79 8.36
N GLY A 35 7.83 -1.02 9.41
CA GLY A 35 8.81 0.07 9.33
C GLY A 35 8.34 1.26 8.47
N VAL A 36 7.04 1.39 8.23
CA VAL A 36 6.42 2.45 7.45
C VAL A 36 5.84 3.52 8.40
N SER A 37 5.91 4.80 8.02
CA SER A 37 5.24 5.85 8.82
C SER A 37 3.71 5.71 8.73
N PRO A 38 2.98 5.76 9.87
CA PRO A 38 1.52 5.80 9.87
C PRO A 38 0.94 6.95 9.04
N GLN A 39 1.62 8.11 9.02
CA GLN A 39 1.22 9.26 8.23
C GLN A 39 1.36 8.99 6.74
N PHE A 40 2.40 8.26 6.32
CA PHE A 40 2.58 7.84 4.94
C PHE A 40 1.50 6.86 4.50
N VAL A 41 1.18 5.86 5.33
CA VAL A 41 0.07 4.92 5.10
C VAL A 41 -1.26 5.67 4.90
N ASN A 42 -1.58 6.61 5.79
CA ASN A 42 -2.78 7.43 5.66
C ASN A 42 -2.78 8.30 4.38
N ASN A 43 -1.64 8.88 3.99
CA ASN A 43 -1.54 9.65 2.75
C ASN A 43 -1.78 8.79 1.50
N VAL A 44 -1.28 7.54 1.49
CA VAL A 44 -1.50 6.58 0.39
C VAL A 44 -2.97 6.14 0.36
N ILE A 45 -3.57 5.83 1.51
CA ILE A 45 -5.00 5.48 1.60
C ILE A 45 -5.91 6.61 1.09
N LYS A 46 -5.53 7.87 1.35
CA LYS A 46 -6.26 9.06 0.88
C LYS A 46 -5.93 9.46 -0.57
N GLY A 47 -5.02 8.74 -1.25
CA GLY A 47 -4.58 9.07 -2.61
C GLY A 47 -3.77 10.37 -2.72
N ARG A 48 -3.31 10.94 -1.60
CA ARG A 48 -2.49 12.17 -1.58
C ARG A 48 -1.05 11.92 -2.01
N ARG A 49 -0.60 10.68 -1.89
CA ARG A 49 0.70 10.20 -2.38
C ARG A 49 0.52 8.84 -3.03
N GLY A 50 1.32 8.58 -4.07
CA GLY A 50 1.44 7.25 -4.64
C GLY A 50 2.08 6.26 -3.65
N PRO A 51 1.83 4.96 -3.81
CA PRO A 51 2.43 3.93 -2.98
C PRO A 51 3.94 3.84 -3.27
N GLY A 52 4.74 4.14 -2.26
CA GLY A 52 6.20 4.11 -2.37
C GLY A 52 6.77 2.69 -2.27
N PRO A 53 8.06 2.49 -2.65
CA PRO A 53 8.69 1.18 -2.68
C PRO A 53 8.61 0.42 -1.36
N GLN A 54 8.77 1.12 -0.22
CA GLN A 54 8.72 0.50 1.11
C GLN A 54 7.33 -0.06 1.43
N LEU A 55 6.27 0.67 1.09
CA LEU A 55 4.90 0.23 1.31
C LEU A 55 4.52 -0.91 0.36
N LEU A 56 4.99 -0.86 -0.89
CA LEU A 56 4.80 -1.95 -1.84
C LEU A 56 5.51 -3.22 -1.37
N ALA A 57 6.75 -3.12 -0.91
CA ALA A 57 7.49 -4.24 -0.34
C ALA A 57 6.78 -4.84 0.89
N ALA A 58 6.25 -3.98 1.78
CA ALA A 58 5.46 -4.42 2.94
C ALA A 58 4.16 -5.17 2.55
N LEU A 59 3.62 -4.91 1.36
CA LEU A 59 2.48 -5.63 0.78
C LEU A 59 2.91 -6.83 -0.10
N GLY A 60 4.21 -7.15 -0.18
CA GLY A 60 4.73 -8.19 -1.06
C GLY A 60 4.63 -7.85 -2.56
N LEU A 61 4.51 -6.56 -2.90
CA LEU A 61 4.36 -6.06 -4.26
C LEU A 61 5.69 -5.51 -4.80
N LYS A 62 5.90 -5.68 -6.10
CA LYS A 62 7.02 -5.07 -6.82
C LYS A 62 6.61 -3.73 -7.45
N PRO A 63 7.47 -2.70 -7.45
CA PRO A 63 7.16 -1.38 -8.03
C PRO A 63 6.70 -1.45 -9.49
N ALA A 64 7.34 -2.31 -10.30
CA ALA A 64 6.99 -2.50 -11.72
C ALA A 64 5.60 -3.12 -11.95
N ALA A 65 4.94 -3.62 -10.90
CA ALA A 65 3.57 -4.09 -10.99
C ALA A 65 2.58 -2.92 -10.86
N VAL A 66 2.97 -1.75 -10.35
CA VAL A 66 2.04 -0.65 -10.07
C VAL A 66 2.01 0.36 -11.22
N VAL A 67 0.83 0.56 -11.79
CA VAL A 67 0.58 1.66 -12.73
C VAL A 67 -0.01 2.83 -11.95
N ALA A 68 0.67 3.97 -12.02
CA ALA A 68 0.05 5.22 -11.64
C ALA A 68 -0.99 5.58 -12.71
N GLU A 69 -2.27 5.61 -12.35
CA GLU A 69 -3.25 6.30 -13.19
C GLU A 69 -2.83 7.77 -13.25
N VAL A 70 -2.39 8.19 -14.43
CA VAL A 70 -2.11 9.59 -14.75
C VAL A 70 -3.46 10.31 -14.73
N ARG A 71 -3.62 11.25 -13.82
CA ARG A 71 -4.63 12.31 -13.90
C ARG A 71 -3.96 13.60 -14.32
#